data_AF-A0A7W0R3W4-F1
#
_entry.id   AF-A0A7W0R3W4-F1
#
_cell.length_a   1.000
_cell.length_b   1.000
_cell.length_c   1.000
_cell.angle_alpha   90.00
_cell.angle_beta   90.00
_cell.angle_gamma   90.00
#
_symmetry.space_group_name_H-M   'P 1'
#
loop_
_entity.id
_entity.type
_entity.pdbx_description
1 polymer ?
#
loop_
_entity_poly.entity_id
_entity_poly.type
_entity_poly.pdbx_seq_one_letter_code
_entity_poly.pdbx_strand_id
1 'polypeptide(L)'
;MSGDDLRARLDEARTEGLAIVGAVTDMASLEDARIRVLGRKASLSQVRSGLRDVPEEARKDLGRRANEVTAEINRALAAKEETFRSEEIERRWKREALDVTLPGDAPPVGTVHPLTKTIWEIVDVFVGLGY
;
A
#
# COMPACT_ATOMS: atom_id res chain seq x y z
N MET A 1 37.18 10.35 15.75
CA MET A 1 36.86 9.08 15.07
C MET A 1 37.40 9.17 13.66
N SER A 2 38.16 8.18 13.19
CA SER A 2 38.63 8.15 11.80
C SER A 2 37.44 7.98 10.85
N GLY A 3 37.51 8.58 9.66
CA GLY A 3 36.43 8.53 8.65
C GLY A 3 36.04 7.11 8.24
N ASP A 4 36.98 6.16 8.28
CA ASP A 4 36.74 4.75 7.96
C ASP A 4 35.86 4.03 8.99
N ASP A 5 35.95 4.39 10.28
CA ASP A 5 35.15 3.81 11.36
C ASP A 5 33.67 4.23 11.24
N LEU A 6 33.41 5.47 10.82
CA LEU A 6 32.07 5.96 10.49
C LEU A 6 31.48 5.27 9.26
N ARG A 7 32.31 4.95 8.26
CA ARG A 7 31.89 4.26 7.04
C ARG A 7 31.47 2.82 7.35
N ALA A 8 32.27 2.09 8.14
CA ALA A 8 31.94 0.74 8.57
C ALA A 8 30.61 0.69 9.35
N ARG A 9 30.40 1.62 10.29
CA ARG A 9 29.14 1.73 11.04
C ARG A 9 27.93 2.06 10.17
N LEU A 10 28.10 2.84 9.10
CA LEU A 10 27.03 3.09 8.14
C LEU A 10 26.62 1.82 7.38
N ASP A 11 27.59 1.02 6.95
CA ASP A 11 27.30 -0.22 6.23
C ASP A 11 26.74 -1.32 7.16
N GLU A 12 27.17 -1.37 8.42
CA GLU A 12 26.54 -2.20 9.46
C GLU A 12 25.10 -1.78 9.70
N ALA A 13 24.84 -0.48 9.94
CA ALA A 13 23.49 0.03 10.17
C ALA A 13 22.57 -0.19 8.96
N ARG A 14 23.12 -0.12 7.73
CA ARG A 14 22.40 -0.48 6.51
C ARG A 14 21.99 -1.95 6.51
N THR A 15 22.93 -2.84 6.79
CA THR A 15 22.70 -4.30 6.74
C THR A 15 21.72 -4.73 7.82
N GLU A 16 21.90 -4.24 9.06
CA GLU A 16 20.99 -4.46 10.17
C GLU A 16 19.59 -3.92 9.86
N GLY A 17 19.50 -2.68 9.35
CA GLY A 17 18.23 -2.04 9.00
C GLY A 17 17.45 -2.83 7.93
N LEU A 18 18.13 -3.27 6.87
CA LEU A 18 17.50 -4.08 5.82
C LEU A 18 17.08 -5.47 6.33
N ALA A 19 17.87 -6.09 7.22
CA ALA A 19 17.51 -7.36 7.83
C ALA A 19 16.27 -7.24 8.72
N ILE A 20 16.19 -6.19 9.54
CA ILE A 20 15.02 -5.92 10.40
C ILE A 20 13.78 -5.71 9.52
N VAL A 21 13.86 -4.85 8.49
CA VAL A 21 12.73 -4.60 7.58
C VAL A 21 12.32 -5.88 6.82
N GLY A 22 13.29 -6.72 6.45
CA GLY A 22 13.03 -8.00 5.80
C GLY A 22 12.28 -9.00 6.69
N ALA A 23 12.58 -9.00 8.00
CA ALA A 23 12.00 -9.92 8.99
C ALA A 23 10.58 -9.54 9.44
N VAL A 24 10.10 -8.34 9.11
CA VAL A 24 8.74 -7.89 9.42
C VAL A 24 7.71 -8.74 8.67
N THR A 25 6.69 -9.18 9.41
CA THR A 25 5.61 -10.07 8.93
C THR A 25 4.24 -9.42 8.89
N ASP A 26 4.06 -8.23 9.47
CA ASP A 26 2.76 -7.57 9.56
C ASP A 26 2.90 -6.04 9.64
N MET A 27 1.78 -5.35 9.45
CA MET A 27 1.72 -3.89 9.41
C MET A 27 2.07 -3.24 10.76
N ALA A 28 1.76 -3.89 11.89
CA ALA A 28 2.08 -3.35 13.21
C ALA A 28 3.58 -3.44 13.49
N SER A 29 4.19 -4.60 13.18
CA SER A 29 5.64 -4.79 13.31
C SER A 29 6.46 -3.95 12.32
N LEU A 30 5.86 -3.47 11.22
CA LEU A 30 6.50 -2.55 10.27
C LEU A 30 6.78 -1.17 10.89
N GLU A 31 5.85 -0.64 11.69
CA GLU A 31 6.04 0.65 12.36
C GLU A 31 7.09 0.54 13.48
N ASP A 32 7.09 -0.57 14.23
CA ASP A 32 8.13 -0.85 15.22
C ASP A 32 9.51 -0.94 14.57
N ALA A 33 9.61 -1.61 13.41
CA ALA A 33 10.84 -1.68 12.62
C ALA A 33 11.28 -0.28 12.14
N ARG A 34 10.34 0.55 11.66
CA ARG A 34 10.62 1.93 11.26
C ARG A 34 11.22 2.74 12.40
N ILE A 35 10.63 2.67 13.60
CA ILE A 35 11.14 3.38 14.78
C ILE A 35 12.52 2.85 15.18
N ARG A 36 12.73 1.52 15.13
CA ARG A 36 14.00 0.90 15.51
C ARG A 36 15.15 1.29 14.57
N VAL A 37 14.87 1.41 13.27
CA VAL A 37 15.90 1.66 12.25
C VAL A 37 16.11 3.15 11.97
N LEU A 38 15.05 3.96 11.98
CA LEU A 38 15.10 5.39 11.64
C LEU A 38 14.90 6.33 12.85
N GLY A 39 14.60 5.79 14.02
CA GLY A 39 14.35 6.58 15.23
C GLY A 39 15.57 7.36 15.71
N ARG A 40 15.35 8.30 16.64
CA ARG A 40 16.43 9.15 17.20
C ARG A 40 17.54 8.36 17.88
N LYS A 41 17.22 7.20 18.47
CA LYS A 41 18.19 6.32 19.13
C LYS A 41 18.81 5.27 18.20
N ALA A 42 18.36 5.18 16.95
CA ALA A 42 18.83 4.18 16.00
C ALA A 42 20.30 4.40 15.64
N SER A 43 21.00 3.31 15.29
CA SER A 43 22.40 3.33 14.86
C SER A 43 22.64 4.35 13.75
N LEU A 44 21.74 4.42 12.76
CA LEU A 44 21.80 5.38 11.66
C LEU A 44 21.73 6.86 12.12
N SER A 45 20.84 7.18 13.08
CA SER A 45 20.71 8.54 13.64
C SER A 45 21.92 8.94 14.50
N GLN A 46 22.51 7.99 15.22
CA GLN A 46 23.73 8.21 16.00
C GLN A 46 24.92 8.51 15.09
N VAL A 47 25.08 7.74 14.01
CA VAL A 47 26.10 7.99 12.99
C VAL A 47 25.90 9.36 12.33
N ARG A 48 24.66 9.73 12.00
CA ARG A 48 24.33 11.08 11.46
C ARG A 48 24.67 12.22 12.42
N SER A 49 24.60 11.99 13.73
CA SER A 49 24.96 12.99 14.72
C SER A 49 26.48 13.17 14.83
N GLY A 50 27.24 12.06 14.74
CA GLY A 50 28.71 12.08 14.77
C GLY A 50 29.38 12.67 13.52
N LEU A 51 28.65 12.83 12.42
CA LEU A 51 29.10 13.53 11.21
C LEU A 51 29.47 15.00 11.44
N ARG A 52 29.00 15.62 12.54
CA ARG A 52 29.34 17.00 12.94
C ARG A 52 30.81 17.17 13.33
N ASP A 53 31.46 16.11 13.78
CA ASP A 53 32.81 16.15 14.34
C ASP A 53 33.90 15.80 13.30
N VAL A 54 33.52 15.61 12.03
CA VAL A 54 34.40 15.16 10.94
C VAL A 54 34.86 16.34 10.06
N PRO A 55 36.11 16.35 9.55
CA PRO A 55 36.59 17.37 8.61
C PRO A 55 35.73 17.48 7.34
N GLU A 56 35.66 18.67 6.76
CA GLU A 56 34.71 19.02 5.70
C GLU A 56 34.80 18.16 4.43
N GLU A 57 36.02 17.76 4.04
CA GLU A 57 36.24 16.87 2.89
C GLU A 57 35.62 15.47 3.11
N ALA A 58 35.89 14.85 4.25
CA ALA A 58 35.34 13.53 4.59
C ALA A 58 33.83 13.61 4.94
N ARG A 59 33.37 14.75 5.45
CA ARG A 59 31.95 14.99 5.79
C ARG A 59 31.05 14.95 4.55
N LYS A 60 31.50 15.46 3.41
CA LYS A 60 30.71 15.45 2.15
C LYS A 60 30.41 14.03 1.67
N ASP A 61 31.44 13.17 1.62
CA ASP A 61 31.29 11.79 1.14
C ASP A 61 30.47 10.93 2.10
N LEU A 62 30.78 11.00 3.40
CA LEU A 62 30.04 10.27 4.44
C LEU A 62 28.59 10.75 4.57
N GLY A 63 28.33 12.06 4.40
CA GLY A 63 26.98 12.62 4.43
C GLY A 63 26.13 12.15 3.25
N ARG A 64 26.70 12.09 2.05
CA ARG A 64 26.05 11.49 0.88
C ARG A 64 25.72 10.02 1.14
N ARG A 65 26.68 9.25 1.63
CA ARG A 65 26.47 7.82 1.95
C ARG A 65 25.37 7.62 2.99
N ALA A 66 25.33 8.43 4.05
CA ALA A 66 24.27 8.37 5.06
C ALA A 66 22.88 8.65 4.46
N ASN A 67 22.78 9.60 3.54
CA ASN A 67 21.52 9.89 2.84
C ASN A 67 21.11 8.75 1.91
N GLU A 68 22.04 8.13 1.20
CA GLU A 68 21.78 6.95 0.36
C GLU A 68 21.24 5.78 1.19
N VAL A 69 21.89 5.45 2.31
CA VAL A 69 21.45 4.39 3.23
C VAL A 69 20.05 4.68 3.76
N THR A 70 19.80 5.93 4.17
CA THR A 70 18.47 6.36 4.65
C THR A 70 17.42 6.20 3.55
N ALA A 71 17.73 6.60 2.31
CA ALA A 71 16.82 6.49 1.18
C ALA A 71 16.51 5.03 0.83
N GLU A 72 17.50 4.15 0.93
CA GLU A 72 17.35 2.72 0.66
C GLU A 72 16.44 2.03 1.69
N ILE A 73 16.65 2.30 2.98
CA ILE A 73 15.80 1.78 4.06
C ILE A 73 14.37 2.28 3.91
N ASN A 74 14.17 3.57 3.59
CA ASN A 74 12.83 4.11 3.35
C ASN A 74 12.14 3.44 2.16
N ARG A 75 12.87 3.14 1.07
CA ARG A 75 12.32 2.40 -0.07
C ARG A 75 11.91 0.98 0.32
N ALA A 76 12.73 0.28 1.12
CA ALA A 76 12.41 -1.06 1.60
C ALA A 76 11.16 -1.07 2.49
N LEU A 77 11.03 -0.09 3.40
CA LEU A 77 9.84 0.09 4.24
C LEU A 77 8.60 0.36 3.40
N ALA A 78 8.67 1.28 2.44
CA ALA A 78 7.54 1.63 1.57
C ALA A 78 7.09 0.43 0.71
N ALA A 79 8.04 -0.37 0.20
CA ALA A 79 7.72 -1.57 -0.57
C ALA A 79 7.01 -2.65 0.28
N LYS A 80 7.47 -2.84 1.52
CA LYS A 80 6.80 -3.73 2.48
C LYS A 80 5.41 -3.25 2.86
N GLU A 81 5.26 -1.94 3.09
CA GLU A 81 3.96 -1.32 3.39
C GLU A 81 2.94 -1.56 2.27
N GLU A 82 3.35 -1.35 1.02
CA GLU A 82 2.50 -1.59 -0.14
C GLU A 82 2.10 -3.06 -0.25
N THR A 83 3.05 -3.96 -0.02
CA THR A 83 2.81 -5.41 -0.03
C THR A 83 1.73 -5.79 0.99
N PHE A 84 1.89 -5.39 2.25
CA PHE A 84 0.91 -5.71 3.29
C PHE A 84 -0.46 -5.09 3.04
N ARG A 85 -0.50 -3.86 2.52
CA ARG A 85 -1.77 -3.20 2.17
C ARG A 85 -2.49 -3.96 1.06
N SER A 86 -1.76 -4.40 0.04
CA SER A 86 -2.32 -5.17 -1.07
C SER A 86 -2.86 -6.54 -0.61
N GLU A 87 -2.13 -7.23 0.26
CA GLU A 87 -2.56 -8.51 0.84
C GLU A 87 -3.80 -8.36 1.73
N GLU A 88 -3.89 -7.26 2.48
CA GLU A 88 -5.07 -6.97 3.30
C GLU A 88 -6.31 -6.66 2.47
N ILE A 89 -6.16 -5.89 1.39
CA ILE A 89 -7.22 -5.63 0.42
C ILE A 89 -7.69 -6.95 -0.22
N GLU A 90 -6.77 -7.79 -0.68
CA GLU A 90 -7.12 -9.08 -1.30
C GLU A 90 -7.84 -10.00 -0.29
N ARG A 91 -7.36 -10.04 0.95
CA ARG A 91 -8.01 -10.80 2.04
C ARG A 91 -9.41 -10.27 2.34
N ARG A 92 -9.62 -8.95 2.25
CA ARG A 92 -10.94 -8.33 2.40
C ARG A 92 -11.87 -8.71 1.25
N TRP A 93 -11.41 -8.60 0.01
CA TRP A 93 -12.19 -8.98 -1.17
C TRP A 93 -12.59 -10.46 -1.15
N LYS A 94 -11.69 -11.36 -0.77
CA LYS A 94 -12.02 -12.79 -0.63
C LYS A 94 -13.09 -13.05 0.43
N ARG A 95 -13.12 -12.26 1.51
CA ARG A 95 -14.14 -12.38 2.58
C ARG A 95 -15.48 -11.78 2.16
N GLU A 96 -15.45 -10.69 1.41
CA GLU A 96 -16.64 -9.96 0.96
C GLU A 96 -17.13 -10.43 -0.43
N ALA A 97 -16.55 -11.49 -0.98
CA ALA A 97 -16.92 -12.03 -2.28
C ALA A 97 -18.38 -12.49 -2.26
N LEU A 98 -19.22 -11.77 -3.00
CA LEU A 98 -20.63 -12.06 -3.17
C LEU A 98 -20.87 -12.69 -4.54
N ASP A 99 -21.72 -13.71 -4.60
CA ASP A 99 -22.22 -14.22 -5.87
C ASP A 99 -23.23 -13.24 -6.47
N VAL A 100 -22.82 -12.55 -7.53
CA VAL A 100 -23.63 -11.56 -8.26
C VAL A 100 -24.76 -12.18 -9.08
N THR A 101 -24.78 -13.51 -9.24
CA THR A 101 -25.82 -14.23 -10.00
C THR A 101 -26.98 -14.70 -9.12
N LEU A 102 -26.85 -14.61 -7.79
CA LEU A 102 -27.93 -14.94 -6.89
C LEU A 102 -29.15 -14.05 -7.15
N PRO A 103 -30.36 -14.63 -7.18
CA PRO A 103 -31.58 -13.85 -7.31
C PRO A 103 -31.70 -12.91 -6.12
N GLY A 104 -31.79 -11.61 -6.40
CA GLY A 104 -32.05 -10.59 -5.39
C GLY A 104 -33.51 -10.63 -4.91
N ASP A 105 -33.77 -9.92 -3.82
CA ASP A 105 -35.14 -9.70 -3.33
C ASP A 105 -35.81 -8.59 -4.16
N ALA A 106 -36.39 -8.99 -5.29
CA ALA A 106 -37.07 -8.08 -6.19
C ALA A 106 -38.58 -8.06 -5.90
N PRO A 107 -39.24 -6.88 -5.88
CA PRO A 107 -40.68 -6.82 -5.78
C PRO A 107 -41.31 -7.52 -6.98
N PRO A 108 -42.48 -8.16 -6.81
CA PRO A 108 -43.17 -8.81 -7.91
C PRO A 108 -43.48 -7.79 -9.00
N VAL A 109 -43.15 -8.14 -10.24
CA VAL A 109 -43.49 -7.33 -11.41
C VAL A 109 -44.97 -7.55 -11.72
N GLY A 110 -45.73 -6.46 -11.78
CA GLY A 110 -47.14 -6.51 -12.19
C GLY A 110 -47.29 -6.91 -13.66
N THR A 111 -48.45 -7.42 -14.03
CA THR A 111 -48.79 -7.75 -15.42
C THR A 111 -49.99 -6.93 -15.88
N VAL A 112 -50.01 -6.53 -17.14
CA VAL A 112 -51.17 -5.87 -17.76
C VAL A 112 -52.33 -6.85 -17.84
N HIS A 113 -53.54 -6.39 -17.52
CA HIS A 113 -54.73 -7.23 -17.63
C HIS A 113 -54.92 -7.74 -19.07
N PRO A 114 -55.29 -9.03 -19.29
CA PRO A 114 -55.40 -9.59 -20.64
C PRO A 114 -56.30 -8.79 -21.59
N LEU A 115 -57.44 -8.29 -21.11
CA LEU A 115 -58.33 -7.44 -21.92
C LEU A 115 -57.64 -6.14 -22.38
N THR A 116 -56.88 -5.50 -21.49
CA THR A 116 -56.14 -4.28 -21.83
C THR A 116 -55.05 -4.59 -22.85
N LYS A 117 -54.35 -5.72 -22.69
CA LYS A 117 -53.36 -6.19 -23.67
C LYS A 117 -54.00 -6.39 -25.05
N THR A 118 -55.16 -7.05 -25.12
CA THR A 118 -55.90 -7.25 -26.38
C THR A 118 -56.35 -5.93 -27.00
N ILE A 119 -56.83 -4.97 -26.19
CA ILE A 119 -57.20 -3.65 -26.70
C ILE A 119 -55.98 -2.95 -27.30
N TRP A 120 -54.83 -2.97 -26.62
CA TRP A 120 -53.60 -2.37 -27.13
C TRP A 120 -53.12 -3.03 -28.41
N GLU A 121 -53.15 -4.37 -28.48
CA GLU A 121 -52.82 -5.11 -29.71
C GLU A 121 -53.72 -4.71 -30.88
N ILE A 122 -55.03 -4.53 -30.65
CA ILE A 122 -55.97 -4.07 -31.68
C ILE A 122 -55.64 -2.62 -32.08
N VAL A 123 -55.45 -1.72 -31.12
CA VAL A 123 -55.12 -0.31 -31.39
C VAL A 123 -53.83 -0.19 -32.19
N ASP A 124 -52.78 -0.94 -31.83
CA ASP A 124 -51.49 -0.95 -32.55
C ASP A 124 -51.66 -1.35 -34.02
N VAL A 125 -52.54 -2.32 -34.31
CA VAL A 125 -52.87 -2.69 -35.70
C VAL A 125 -53.52 -1.53 -36.45
N PHE A 126 -54.48 -0.83 -35.86
CA PHE A 126 -55.15 0.30 -36.51
C PHE A 126 -54.24 1.52 -36.68
N VAL A 127 -53.38 1.82 -35.70
CA VAL A 127 -52.33 2.84 -35.82
C VAL A 127 -51.39 2.50 -36.99
N GLY A 128 -50.99 1.22 -37.12
CA GLY A 128 -50.19 0.75 -38.24
C GLY A 128 -50.87 0.90 -39.61
N LEU A 129 -52.20 0.97 -39.65
CA LEU A 129 -53.01 1.24 -40.84
C LEU A 129 -53.23 2.74 -41.09
N GLY A 130 -52.76 3.62 -40.21
CA GLY A 130 -52.86 5.08 -40.35
C GLY A 130 -54.13 5.72 -39.79
N TYR A 131 -54.80 5.05 -38.84
CA TYR A 131 -55.96 5.58 -38.10
C TYR A 131 -55.57 6.29 -36.80
#